data_AF-A0A961EQV0-F1
#
_entry.id   AF-A0A961EQV0-F1
#
_cell.length_a   1.000
_cell.length_b   1.000
_cell.length_c   1.000
_cell.angle_alpha   90.00
_cell.angle_beta   90.00
_cell.angle_gamma   90.00
#
_symmetry.space_group_name_H-M   'P 1'
#
loop_
_entity.id
_entity.type
_entity.pdbx_description
1 polymer ?
#
loop_
_entity_poly.entity_id
_entity_poly.type
_entity_poly.pdbx_seq_one_letter_code
_entity_poly.pdbx_strand_id
1 'polypeptide(L)'
;DALPRITQYLRERQLFWHRWVGGLKVTNLHTHILWGNEDPITGGTIARIHHEEMAGSQLTLLEGVGHYPMIEAPERWATALLSGLAG
;
A
#
# COMPACT_ATOMS: atom_id res chain seq x y z
N ASP A 1 16.02 -0.33 22.66
CA ASP A 1 15.01 -1.15 23.38
C ASP A 1 13.63 -0.53 23.60
N ALA A 2 13.39 0.76 23.37
CA ALA A 2 12.05 1.35 23.51
C ALA A 2 11.14 1.13 22.28
N LEU A 3 11.70 1.15 21.07
CA LEU A 3 10.94 1.08 19.81
C LEU A 3 10.06 -0.17 19.69
N PRO A 4 10.53 -1.42 19.94
CA PRO A 4 9.69 -2.60 19.86
C PRO A 4 8.56 -2.64 20.90
N ARG A 5 8.73 -1.95 22.04
CA ARG A 5 7.72 -1.86 23.10
C ARG A 5 6.67 -0.78 22.83
N ILE A 6 6.99 0.20 21.99
CA ILE A 6 6.08 1.27 21.56
C ILE A 6 5.33 0.85 20.30
N THR A 7 5.97 0.12 19.38
CA THR A 7 5.35 -0.34 18.14
C THR A 7 4.61 -1.66 18.37
N GLN A 8 3.36 -1.57 18.82
CA GLN A 8 2.48 -2.75 18.92
C GLN A 8 2.09 -3.30 17.54
N TYR A 9 2.34 -2.54 16.46
CA TYR A 9 1.99 -2.88 15.09
C TYR A 9 2.38 -4.32 14.67
N LEU A 10 3.59 -4.80 14.99
CA LEU A 10 4.01 -6.15 14.56
C LEU A 10 3.17 -7.26 15.19
N ARG A 11 2.71 -7.06 16.43
CA ARG A 11 1.79 -7.96 17.12
C ARG A 11 0.36 -7.76 16.64
N GLU A 12 -0.07 -6.51 16.52
CA GLU A 12 -1.42 -6.12 16.13
C GLU A 12 -1.74 -6.54 14.69
N ARG A 13 -0.80 -6.45 13.75
CA ARG A 13 -1.03 -6.90 12.36
C ARG A 13 -1.34 -8.38 12.26
N GLN A 14 -0.85 -9.20 13.21
CA GLN A 14 -1.21 -10.62 13.30
C GLN A 14 -2.59 -10.78 13.96
N LEU A 15 -2.80 -10.13 15.11
CA LEU A 15 -4.06 -10.24 15.87
C LEU A 15 -5.27 -9.69 15.10
N PHE A 16 -5.10 -8.59 14.38
CA PHE A 16 -6.16 -7.87 13.69
C PHE A 16 -6.13 -8.06 12.17
N TRP A 17 -5.33 -9.00 11.66
CA TRP A 17 -5.23 -9.30 10.23
C TRP A 17 -6.61 -9.38 9.55
N HIS A 18 -7.49 -10.24 10.09
CA HIS A 18 -8.83 -10.44 9.56
C HIS A 18 -9.69 -9.18 9.58
N ARG A 19 -9.52 -8.32 10.60
CA ARG A 19 -10.25 -7.05 10.68
C ARG A 19 -9.74 -6.05 9.65
N TRP A 20 -8.42 -5.88 9.55
CA TRP A 20 -7.81 -4.86 8.69
C TRP A 20 -7.86 -5.25 7.22
N VAL A 21 -7.32 -6.42 6.88
CA VAL A 21 -7.33 -6.93 5.49
C VAL A 21 -8.74 -7.35 5.07
N GLY A 22 -9.53 -7.93 5.99
CA GLY A 22 -10.92 -8.28 5.69
C GLY A 22 -11.77 -7.05 5.36
N GLY A 23 -11.53 -5.90 6.02
CA GLY A 23 -12.18 -4.64 5.68
C GLY A 23 -11.84 -4.16 4.26
N LEU A 24 -10.58 -4.30 3.85
CA LEU A 24 -10.15 -4.00 2.48
C LEU A 24 -10.81 -4.93 1.46
N LYS A 25 -10.98 -6.22 1.77
CA LYS A 25 -11.63 -7.21 0.88
C LYS A 25 -13.09 -6.94 0.57
N VAL A 26 -13.81 -6.33 1.52
CA VAL A 26 -15.26 -6.09 1.41
C VAL A 26 -15.59 -4.61 1.16
N THR A 27 -14.58 -3.76 0.95
CA THR A 27 -14.80 -2.35 0.66
C THR A 27 -15.45 -2.18 -0.71
N ASN A 28 -16.38 -1.23 -0.81
CA ASN A 28 -16.96 -0.78 -2.08
C ASN A 28 -16.48 0.63 -2.45
N LEU A 29 -15.47 1.14 -1.75
CA LEU A 29 -14.88 2.44 -2.04
C LEU A 29 -13.95 2.33 -3.24
N HIS A 30 -13.98 3.34 -4.11
CA HIS A 30 -12.94 3.52 -5.11
C HIS A 30 -11.57 3.60 -4.44
N THR A 31 -10.66 2.73 -4.85
CA THR A 31 -9.34 2.58 -4.21
C THR A 31 -8.26 2.49 -5.28
N HIS A 32 -7.26 3.36 -5.18
CA HIS A 32 -6.04 3.30 -5.98
C HIS A 32 -4.84 2.93 -5.10
N ILE A 33 -4.21 1.81 -5.40
CA ILE A 33 -2.99 1.32 -4.75
C ILE A 33 -1.80 1.87 -5.56
N LEU A 34 -1.08 2.82 -4.97
CA LEU A 34 0.12 3.43 -5.55
C LEU A 34 1.36 3.01 -4.74
N TRP A 35 2.29 2.29 -5.37
CA TRP A 35 3.41 1.63 -4.67
C TRP A 35 4.73 1.75 -5.43
N GLY A 36 5.86 1.75 -4.73
CA GLY A 36 7.20 1.63 -5.34
C GLY A 36 7.58 0.16 -5.58
N ASN A 37 7.94 -0.21 -6.81
CA ASN A 37 8.19 -1.63 -7.13
C ASN A 37 9.42 -2.22 -6.41
N GLU A 38 10.36 -1.36 -5.98
CA GLU A 38 11.61 -1.75 -5.32
C GLU A 38 11.57 -1.51 -3.80
N ASP A 39 10.37 -1.38 -3.21
CA ASP A 39 10.21 -1.28 -1.75
C ASP A 39 10.92 -2.43 -1.02
N PRO A 40 11.98 -2.17 -0.23
CA PRO A 40 12.76 -3.23 0.41
C PRO A 40 12.06 -3.84 1.64
N ILE A 41 10.95 -3.24 2.10
CA ILE A 41 10.23 -3.70 3.30
C ILE A 41 9.15 -4.70 2.91
N THR A 42 8.38 -4.40 1.86
CA THR A 42 7.25 -5.26 1.43
C THR A 42 7.32 -5.70 -0.03
N GLY A 43 8.05 -4.98 -0.88
CA GLY A 43 8.11 -5.19 -2.33
C GLY A 43 6.79 -4.95 -3.06
N GLY A 44 6.85 -4.94 -4.40
CA GLY A 44 5.65 -4.84 -5.25
C GLY A 44 4.69 -6.03 -5.13
N THR A 45 5.13 -7.17 -4.61
CA THR A 45 4.28 -8.37 -4.43
C THR A 45 3.11 -8.12 -3.48
N ILE A 46 3.34 -7.41 -2.37
CA ILE A 46 2.27 -7.10 -1.41
C ILE A 46 1.21 -6.19 -2.03
N ALA A 47 1.62 -5.22 -2.84
CA ALA A 47 0.68 -4.36 -3.57
C ALA A 47 -0.19 -5.16 -4.55
N ARG A 48 0.38 -6.17 -5.23
CA ARG A 48 -0.37 -7.08 -6.12
C ARG A 48 -1.37 -7.94 -5.35
N ILE A 49 -0.96 -8.52 -4.22
CA ILE A 49 -1.86 -9.31 -3.36
C ILE A 49 -3.04 -8.45 -2.91
N HIS A 50 -2.80 -7.23 -2.42
CA HIS A 50 -3.89 -6.35 -2.01
C HIS A 50 -4.79 -5.95 -3.18
N HIS A 51 -4.22 -5.73 -4.37
CA HIS A 51 -5.03 -5.47 -5.57
C HIS A 51 -5.95 -6.65 -5.94
N GLU A 52 -5.44 -7.88 -5.86
CA GLU A 52 -6.22 -9.10 -6.09
C GLU A 52 -7.31 -9.31 -5.02
N GLU A 53 -7.02 -8.95 -3.77
CA GLU A 53 -7.95 -9.08 -2.65
C GLU A 53 -9.01 -7.97 -2.62
N MET A 54 -8.73 -6.78 -3.17
CA MET A 54 -9.60 -5.62 -3.20
C MET A 54 -10.26 -5.46 -4.56
N ALA A 55 -11.42 -6.11 -4.74
CA ALA A 55 -12.16 -6.08 -5.99
C ALA A 55 -12.44 -4.63 -6.45
N GLY A 56 -12.10 -4.33 -7.70
CA GLY A 56 -12.31 -3.01 -8.30
C GLY A 56 -11.25 -1.96 -7.95
N SER A 57 -10.23 -2.31 -7.16
CA SER A 57 -9.09 -1.42 -6.96
C SER A 57 -8.31 -1.20 -8.25
N GLN A 58 -7.62 -0.06 -8.35
CA GLN A 58 -6.61 0.20 -9.37
C GLN A 58 -5.21 0.01 -8.77
N LEU A 59 -4.24 -0.44 -9.57
CA LEU A 59 -2.85 -0.61 -9.12
C LEU A 59 -1.90 0.17 -10.03
N THR A 60 -1.00 0.93 -9.41
CA THR A 60 0.13 1.57 -10.09
C THR A 60 1.42 1.29 -9.33
N LEU A 61 2.35 0.63 -10.01
CA LEU A 61 3.70 0.38 -9.49
C LEU A 61 4.67 1.35 -10.17
N LEU A 62 5.44 2.07 -9.35
CA LEU A 62 6.49 2.95 -9.82
C LEU A 62 7.81 2.16 -9.90
N GLU A 63 8.28 1.90 -11.12
CA GLU A 63 9.55 1.23 -11.37
C GLU A 63 10.74 2.06 -10.87
N GLY A 64 11.72 1.39 -10.25
CA GLY A 64 12.89 2.06 -9.67
C GLY A 64 12.60 2.95 -8.47
N VAL A 65 11.51 2.68 -7.73
CA VAL A 65 11.09 3.47 -6.56
C VAL A 65 10.91 2.55 -5.35
N GLY A 66 11.46 2.96 -4.21
CA GLY A 66 11.42 2.25 -2.94
C GLY A 66 10.19 2.56 -2.07
N HIS A 67 10.41 2.55 -0.76
CA HIS A 67 9.34 2.58 0.25
C HIS A 67 8.69 3.95 0.43
N TYR A 68 9.34 5.04 0.02
CA TYR A 68 8.79 6.39 0.13
C TYR A 68 8.60 7.05 -1.25
N PRO A 69 7.65 6.57 -2.08
CA PRO A 69 7.45 7.07 -3.44
C PRO A 69 7.30 8.59 -3.57
N MET A 70 6.62 9.21 -2.61
CA MET A 70 6.39 10.65 -2.58
C MET A 70 7.67 11.47 -2.36
N ILE A 71 8.72 10.86 -1.80
CA ILE A 71 10.03 11.49 -1.60
C ILE A 71 11.00 11.12 -2.71
N GLU A 72 11.00 9.84 -3.12
CA GLU A 72 11.96 9.30 -4.08
C GLU A 72 11.66 9.68 -5.53
N ALA A 73 10.38 9.88 -5.87
CA ALA A 73 9.94 10.24 -7.22
C ALA A 73 8.72 11.17 -7.19
N PRO A 74 8.84 12.37 -6.61
CA PRO A 74 7.71 13.23 -6.27
C PRO A 74 6.83 13.56 -7.47
N GLU A 75 7.40 13.84 -8.65
CA GLU A 75 6.62 14.16 -9.85
C GLU A 75 5.85 12.94 -10.35
N ARG A 76 6.50 11.77 -10.45
CA ARG A 76 5.86 10.51 -10.89
C ARG A 76 4.76 10.09 -9.92
N TRP A 77 5.02 10.21 -8.62
CA TRP A 77 4.05 9.91 -7.57
C TRP A 77 2.84 10.86 -7.64
N ALA A 78 3.07 12.18 -7.76
CA ALA A 78 1.99 13.16 -7.86
C ALA A 78 1.14 12.96 -9.11
N THR A 79 1.75 12.70 -10.26
CA THR A 79 1.03 12.39 -11.50
C THR A 79 0.15 11.14 -11.34
N ALA A 80 0.69 10.07 -10.76
CA ALA A 80 -0.06 8.84 -10.53
C ALA A 80 -1.22 9.04 -9.54
N LEU A 81 -0.97 9.76 -8.43
CA LEU A 81 -1.99 10.11 -7.45
C LEU A 81 -3.15 10.89 -8.09
N LEU A 82 -2.84 11.96 -8.82
CA LEU A 82 -3.85 12.80 -9.46
C LEU A 82 -4.66 12.03 -10.50
N SER A 83 -4.01 11.10 -11.23
CA SER A 83 -4.69 10.22 -12.19
C SER A 83 -5.68 9.28 -11.49
N GLY A 84 -5.31 8.71 -10.34
CA GLY A 84 -6.19 7.84 -9.57
C GLY A 84 -7.39 8.55 -8.92
N LEU A 85 -7.25 9.84 -8.60
CA LEU A 85 -8.34 10.67 -8.07
C LEU A 85 -9.31 11.18 -9.14
N ALA A 86 -8.89 11.22 -10.40
CA ALA A 86 -9.69 11.72 -11.51
C ALA A 86 -10.64 10.65 -12.11
N GLY A 87 -10.43 9.38 -11.80
CA GLY A 87 -11.32 8.26 -12.13
C GLY A 87 -12.26 7.93 -10.98
#